data_AF-A0A482W4H8-F1
#
_entry.id   AF-A0A482W4H8-F1
#
_cell.length_a   1.000
_cell.length_b   1.000
_cell.length_c   1.000
_cell.angle_alpha   90.00
_cell.angle_beta   90.00
_cell.angle_gamma   90.00
#
_symmetry.space_group_name_H-M   'P 1'
#
loop_
_entity.id
_entity.type
_entity.pdbx_description
1 polymer ?
#
loop_
_entity_poly.entity_id
_entity_poly.type
_entity_poly.pdbx_seq_one_letter_code
_entity_poly.pdbx_strand_id
1 'polypeptide(L)'
;QREVVIKEGPCKIGVCGEEAACKDFRNNTHTCVCTHDSRPPTARGTCPRKIVPVDPGRIPNVQPPSNKQSPSSLNSTVPIVSPINLKHSLLMAERYAPNPQYSACSGTGVPLLRKETLKFINEIGEGCFGKVYK
;
A
#
# COMPACT_ATOMS: atom_id res chain seq x y z
N GLN A 1 22.00 9.93 -13.57
CA GLN A 1 21.53 11.31 -13.32
C GLN A 1 20.01 11.32 -13.38
N ARG A 2 19.34 12.05 -12.47
CA ARG A 2 17.87 12.22 -12.48
C ARG A 2 17.59 13.56 -13.15
N GLU A 3 16.73 13.58 -14.15
CA GLU A 3 16.45 14.77 -14.95
C GLU A 3 14.97 14.82 -15.32
N VAL A 4 14.41 16.03 -15.33
CA VAL A 4 13.03 16.25 -15.75
C VAL A 4 12.95 16.05 -17.26
N VAL A 5 12.30 14.97 -17.68
CA VAL A 5 12.00 14.71 -19.08
C VAL A 5 10.53 15.00 -19.31
N ILE A 6 10.25 15.88 -20.28
CA ILE A 6 8.90 16.17 -20.76
C ILE A 6 8.72 15.36 -22.05
N LYS A 7 7.65 14.57 -22.09
CA LYS A 7 7.31 13.71 -23.22
C LYS A 7 5.99 14.14 -23.84
N GLU A 8 5.86 13.98 -25.14
CA GLU A 8 4.61 14.29 -25.83
C GLU A 8 3.50 13.30 -25.49
N GLY A 9 2.26 13.80 -25.54
CA GLY A 9 1.05 13.03 -25.30
C GLY A 9 0.51 13.18 -23.88
N PRO A 10 -0.79 12.86 -23.70
CA PRO A 10 -1.47 12.96 -22.42
C PRO A 10 -0.96 11.91 -21.43
N CYS A 11 -1.10 12.21 -20.15
CA CYS A 11 -0.77 11.26 -19.12
C CYS A 11 -1.70 10.04 -19.12
N LYS A 12 -1.12 8.84 -19.21
CA LYS A 12 -1.86 7.56 -19.22
C LYS A 12 -1.14 6.50 -18.37
N ILE A 13 -1.88 5.50 -17.93
CA ILE A 13 -1.31 4.33 -17.24
C ILE A 13 -0.29 3.64 -18.16
N GLY A 14 0.90 3.36 -17.61
CA GLY A 14 1.98 2.64 -18.30
C GLY A 14 3.04 3.52 -19.00
N VAL A 15 2.80 4.82 -19.22
CA VAL A 15 3.76 5.68 -19.96
C VAL A 15 5.06 5.98 -19.20
N CYS A 16 5.02 5.89 -17.88
CA CYS A 16 6.16 6.15 -16.98
C CYS A 16 6.81 4.89 -16.40
N GLY A 17 6.43 3.70 -16.89
CA GLY A 17 6.87 2.42 -16.33
C GLY A 17 6.19 2.09 -15.00
N GLU A 18 6.72 1.09 -14.30
CA GLU A 18 6.11 0.56 -13.06
C GLU A 18 6.54 1.31 -11.79
N GLU A 19 7.64 2.07 -11.85
CA GLU A 19 8.24 2.71 -10.66
C GLU A 19 7.93 4.21 -10.54
N ALA A 20 7.46 4.86 -11.61
CA ALA A 20 7.19 6.29 -11.63
C ALA A 20 5.73 6.58 -11.99
N ALA A 21 5.15 7.57 -11.33
CA ALA A 21 3.83 8.08 -11.66
C ALA A 21 3.93 9.09 -12.81
N CYS A 22 2.82 9.19 -13.53
CA CYS A 22 2.68 10.13 -14.62
C CYS A 22 1.96 11.39 -14.14
N LYS A 23 2.41 12.56 -14.62
CA LYS A 23 1.85 13.88 -14.32
C LYS A 23 1.66 14.67 -15.61
N ASP A 24 0.46 15.18 -15.83
CA ASP A 24 0.18 16.06 -16.98
C ASP A 24 1.01 17.35 -16.91
N PHE A 25 1.47 17.78 -18.08
CA PHE A 25 2.20 19.02 -18.31
C PHE A 25 1.51 19.83 -19.43
N ARG A 26 1.95 21.09 -19.63
CA ARG A 26 1.34 22.01 -20.60
C ARG A 26 1.41 21.46 -22.03
N ASN A 27 0.49 21.89 -22.89
CA ASN A 27 0.47 21.56 -24.31
C ASN A 27 0.34 20.04 -24.61
N ASN A 28 -0.49 19.33 -23.85
CA ASN A 28 -0.74 17.90 -24.05
C ASN A 28 0.56 17.06 -23.99
N THR A 29 1.44 17.43 -23.07
CA THR A 29 2.67 16.69 -22.74
C THR A 29 2.57 16.17 -21.32
N HIS A 30 3.44 15.24 -20.94
CA HIS A 30 3.49 14.70 -19.58
C HIS A 30 4.92 14.61 -19.08
N THR A 31 5.07 14.52 -17.76
CA THR A 31 6.34 14.22 -17.11
C THR A 31 6.17 13.07 -16.11
N CYS A 32 7.25 12.33 -15.90
CA CYS A 32 7.27 11.21 -14.97
C CYS A 32 7.93 11.62 -13.65
N VAL A 33 7.34 11.23 -12.54
CA VAL A 33 7.81 11.56 -11.19
C VAL A 33 7.78 10.36 -10.27
N CYS A 34 8.78 10.22 -9.41
CA CYS A 34 8.81 9.19 -8.38
C CYS A 34 7.82 9.53 -7.27
N THR A 35 6.96 8.58 -6.89
CA THR A 35 5.87 8.79 -5.92
C THR A 35 6.37 9.02 -4.49
N HIS A 36 7.56 8.54 -4.16
CA HIS A 36 8.11 8.59 -2.82
C HIS A 36 8.79 9.93 -2.47
N ASP A 37 9.27 10.68 -3.46
CA ASP A 37 10.04 11.92 -3.24
C ASP A 37 9.72 13.04 -4.24
N SER A 38 8.77 12.82 -5.15
CA SER A 38 8.37 13.76 -6.22
C SER A 38 9.52 14.19 -7.14
N ARG A 39 10.66 13.49 -7.13
CA ARG A 39 11.80 13.79 -7.99
C ARG A 39 11.66 13.09 -9.34
N PRO A 40 12.39 13.54 -10.37
CA PRO A 40 12.42 12.85 -11.65
C PRO A 40 13.02 11.44 -11.51
N PRO A 41 12.52 10.46 -12.27
CA PRO A 41 13.15 9.15 -12.36
C PRO A 41 14.53 9.25 -13.02
N THR A 42 15.28 8.15 -12.99
CA THR A 42 16.51 8.05 -13.79
C THR A 42 16.18 7.98 -15.29
N ALA A 43 17.19 8.11 -16.15
CA ALA A 43 17.03 7.91 -17.60
C ALA A 43 16.42 6.54 -17.99
N ARG A 44 16.50 5.53 -17.10
CA ARG A 44 15.89 4.21 -17.28
C ARG A 44 14.46 4.11 -16.72
N GLY A 45 13.89 5.21 -16.24
CA GLY A 45 12.55 5.22 -15.63
C GLY A 45 12.49 4.65 -14.21
N THR A 46 13.65 4.39 -13.58
CA THR A 46 13.69 3.80 -12.23
C THR A 46 13.73 4.86 -11.14
N CYS A 47 13.19 4.49 -9.98
CA CYS A 47 13.06 5.37 -8.81
C CYS A 47 13.92 4.84 -7.66
N PRO A 48 15.11 5.43 -7.41
CA PRO A 48 16.00 4.96 -6.34
C PRO A 48 15.32 4.96 -4.97
N ARG A 49 15.23 3.77 -4.35
CA ARG A 49 14.61 3.57 -3.04
C ARG A 49 15.64 3.81 -1.94
N LYS A 50 15.25 4.52 -0.89
CA LYS A 50 16.02 4.59 0.35
C LYS A 50 15.66 3.36 1.19
N ILE A 51 16.51 2.35 1.17
CA ILE A 51 16.36 1.18 2.05
C ILE A 51 16.70 1.65 3.45
N VAL A 52 15.72 1.64 4.35
CA VAL A 52 15.97 1.84 5.77
C VAL A 52 16.65 0.58 6.29
N PRO A 53 17.81 0.69 6.96
CA PRO A 53 18.42 -0.46 7.62
C PRO A 53 17.38 -1.15 8.50
N VAL A 54 17.34 -2.48 8.44
CA VAL A 54 16.51 -3.23 9.37
C VAL A 54 17.08 -2.97 10.75
N ASP A 55 16.37 -2.21 11.57
CA ASP A 55 16.68 -2.12 12.99
C ASP A 55 16.31 -3.48 13.60
N PRO A 56 17.29 -4.26 14.12
CA PRO A 56 16.99 -5.49 14.85
C PRO A 56 16.32 -5.21 16.21
N GLY A 57 15.99 -3.94 16.50
CA GLY A 57 15.20 -3.47 17.62
C GLY A 57 14.10 -4.45 18.00
N ARG A 58 14.27 -5.07 19.15
CA ARG A 58 13.26 -5.92 19.78
C ARG A 58 12.06 -5.02 20.06
N ILE A 59 10.92 -5.27 19.41
CA ILE A 59 9.68 -4.55 19.73
C ILE A 59 9.37 -4.83 21.22
N PRO A 60 9.39 -3.82 22.09
CA PRO A 60 9.10 -4.02 23.50
C PRO A 60 7.71 -4.63 23.65
N ASN A 61 7.55 -5.59 24.56
CA ASN A 61 6.28 -6.22 24.92
C ASN A 61 5.60 -7.10 23.84
N VAL A 62 6.29 -7.51 22.78
CA VAL A 62 5.80 -8.60 21.93
C VAL A 62 6.14 -9.93 22.58
N GLN A 63 5.18 -10.49 23.31
CA GLN A 63 5.28 -11.83 23.86
C GLN A 63 4.71 -12.82 22.82
N PRO A 64 5.55 -13.61 22.11
CA PRO A 64 5.03 -14.67 21.26
C PRO A 64 4.22 -15.67 22.13
N PRO A 65 3.18 -16.32 21.57
CA PRO A 65 2.38 -17.28 22.32
C PRO A 65 3.29 -18.37 22.88
N SER A 66 3.33 -18.49 24.20
CA SER A 66 4.12 -19.48 24.91
C SER A 66 3.44 -20.84 24.74
N ASN A 67 3.90 -21.62 23.77
CA ASN A 67 3.50 -23.01 23.65
C ASN A 67 4.16 -23.77 24.80
N LYS A 68 3.37 -24.22 25.78
CA LYS A 68 3.85 -25.05 26.89
C LYS A 68 4.17 -26.45 26.37
N GLN A 69 5.34 -26.62 25.75
CA GLN A 69 5.93 -27.94 25.55
C GLN A 69 7.27 -28.00 26.29
N SER A 70 7.32 -28.92 27.24
CA SER A 70 8.43 -29.25 28.13
C SER A 70 9.72 -29.59 27.36
N PRO A 71 10.90 -29.43 27.98
CA PRO A 71 12.18 -29.34 27.28
C PRO A 71 12.67 -30.73 26.84
N SER A 72 12.96 -30.87 25.55
CA SER A 72 13.96 -31.83 25.10
C SER A 72 14.99 -31.07 24.26
N SER A 73 16.20 -31.07 24.78
CA SER A 73 17.38 -30.41 24.26
C SER A 73 17.62 -30.79 22.80
N LEU A 74 17.53 -29.82 21.88
CA LEU A 74 18.25 -29.84 20.62
C LEU A 74 18.71 -28.42 20.29
N ASN A 75 20.02 -28.29 20.08
CA ASN A 75 20.76 -27.06 19.82
C ASN A 75 20.05 -26.14 18.81
N SER A 76 19.60 -24.97 19.27
CA SER A 76 18.95 -23.95 18.44
C SER A 76 19.92 -23.33 17.43
N THR A 77 20.01 -23.93 16.25
CA THR A 77 20.26 -23.15 15.03
C THR A 77 18.92 -22.56 14.63
N VAL A 78 18.67 -21.30 15.01
CA VAL A 78 17.44 -20.58 14.68
C VAL A 78 17.34 -20.48 13.15
N PRO A 79 16.35 -21.12 12.48
CA PRO A 79 16.14 -20.82 11.07
C PRO A 79 15.59 -19.40 10.99
N ILE A 80 16.32 -18.52 10.32
CA ILE A 80 15.84 -17.19 9.95
C ILE A 80 14.62 -17.41 9.06
N VAL A 81 13.42 -17.29 9.64
CA VAL A 81 12.17 -17.37 8.88
C VAL A 81 12.13 -16.14 7.99
N SER A 82 12.50 -16.33 6.73
CA SER A 82 12.42 -15.30 5.70
C SER A 82 10.95 -14.90 5.53
N PRO A 83 10.63 -13.61 5.29
CA PRO A 83 9.26 -13.17 5.07
C PRO A 83 8.64 -13.95 3.92
N ILE A 84 7.47 -14.53 4.17
CA ILE A 84 6.76 -15.38 3.21
C ILE A 84 6.36 -14.52 2.01
N ASN A 85 6.93 -14.81 0.85
CA ASN A 85 6.52 -14.25 -0.42
C ASN A 85 5.16 -14.87 -0.77
N LEU A 86 4.07 -14.10 -0.75
CA LEU A 86 2.75 -14.58 -1.19
C LEU A 86 2.79 -14.84 -2.70
N LYS A 87 3.27 -16.01 -3.09
CA LYS A 87 2.91 -16.61 -4.37
C LYS A 87 1.50 -17.18 -4.20
N HIS A 88 0.70 -17.16 -5.26
CA HIS A 88 -0.70 -17.61 -5.36
C HIS A 88 -0.95 -19.10 -5.00
N SER A 89 -0.10 -19.75 -4.21
CA SER A 89 -0.32 -21.09 -3.69
C SER A 89 -1.31 -21.07 -2.53
N LEU A 90 -2.19 -22.08 -2.51
CA LEU A 90 -3.10 -22.40 -1.41
C LEU A 90 -2.39 -22.31 -0.06
N LEU A 91 -2.77 -21.30 0.71
CA LEU A 91 -2.28 -21.09 2.06
C LEU A 91 -2.77 -22.26 2.92
N MET A 92 -1.85 -22.98 3.58
CA MET A 92 -2.18 -24.05 4.52
C MET A 92 -3.03 -23.45 5.64
N ALA A 93 -4.32 -23.77 5.71
CA ALA A 93 -5.30 -23.13 6.59
C ALA A 93 -4.87 -23.13 8.08
N GLU A 94 -4.11 -24.13 8.51
CA GLU A 94 -3.63 -24.27 9.89
C GLU A 94 -2.49 -23.31 10.28
N ARG A 95 -1.89 -22.61 9.31
CA ARG A 95 -0.75 -21.69 9.54
C ARG A 95 -1.15 -20.22 9.57
N TYR A 96 -2.44 -19.93 9.51
CA TYR A 96 -2.97 -18.57 9.52
C TYR A 96 -4.04 -18.43 10.60
N ALA A 97 -3.89 -17.42 11.45
CA ALA A 97 -5.01 -16.96 12.24
C ALA A 97 -6.02 -16.32 11.28
N PRO A 98 -7.29 -16.76 11.23
CA PRO A 98 -8.30 -16.03 10.49
C PRO A 98 -8.30 -14.59 11.00
N ASN A 99 -8.36 -13.62 10.08
CA ASN A 99 -8.48 -12.21 10.44
C ASN A 99 -9.62 -12.11 11.47
N PRO A 100 -9.34 -11.64 12.71
CA PRO A 100 -10.37 -11.50 13.71
C PRO A 100 -11.53 -10.75 13.07
N GLN A 101 -12.70 -11.38 12.98
CA GLN A 101 -13.89 -10.69 12.52
C GLN A 101 -14.20 -9.69 13.62
N TYR A 102 -13.74 -8.45 13.44
CA TYR A 102 -13.94 -7.37 14.38
C TYR A 102 -15.44 -7.09 14.45
N SER A 103 -16.09 -7.72 15.43
CA SER A 103 -17.51 -7.59 15.75
C SER A 103 -18.42 -8.26 14.72
N ALA A 104 -19.27 -9.19 15.17
CA ALA A 104 -20.55 -9.38 14.51
C ALA A 104 -21.23 -8.01 14.52
N CYS A 105 -21.54 -7.45 13.35
CA CYS A 105 -22.34 -6.23 13.25
C CYS A 105 -23.72 -6.49 13.86
N SER A 106 -23.85 -6.31 15.17
CA SER A 106 -25.12 -6.27 15.89
C SER A 106 -25.77 -4.87 15.80
N GLY A 107 -25.16 -3.97 15.03
CA GLY A 107 -25.70 -2.66 14.73
C GLY A 107 -26.75 -2.77 13.63
N THR A 108 -27.96 -2.31 13.93
CA THR A 108 -29.03 -2.02 12.97
C THR A 108 -28.44 -1.53 11.64
N GLY A 109 -28.78 -2.21 10.55
CA GLY A 109 -28.19 -1.98 9.23
C GLY A 109 -28.12 -0.50 8.87
N VAL A 110 -26.97 -0.08 8.35
CA VAL A 110 -26.78 1.28 7.84
C VAL A 110 -27.81 1.52 6.73
N PRO A 111 -28.62 2.59 6.80
CA PRO A 111 -29.63 2.86 5.78
C PRO A 111 -28.96 3.14 4.44
N LEU A 112 -29.30 2.34 3.44
CA LEU A 112 -28.82 2.52 2.07
C LEU A 112 -29.68 3.58 1.36
N LEU A 113 -29.14 4.79 1.21
CA LEU A 113 -29.78 5.87 0.47
C LEU A 113 -29.50 5.71 -1.03
N ARG A 114 -30.55 5.84 -1.85
CA ARG A 114 -30.43 5.85 -3.31
C ARG A 114 -29.95 7.22 -3.77
N LYS A 115 -29.03 7.25 -4.74
CA LYS A 115 -28.44 8.50 -5.22
C LYS A 115 -29.51 9.48 -5.75
N GLU A 116 -30.57 8.95 -6.37
CA GLU A 116 -31.66 9.73 -6.96
C GLU A 116 -32.49 10.46 -5.90
N THR A 117 -32.41 10.03 -4.64
CA THR A 117 -33.09 10.67 -3.51
C THR A 117 -32.28 11.80 -2.86
N LEU A 118 -31.01 11.95 -3.26
CA LEU A 118 -30.12 12.98 -2.74
C LEU A 118 -30.21 14.26 -3.58
N LYS A 119 -30.30 15.41 -2.92
CA LYS A 119 -30.21 16.72 -3.56
C LYS A 119 -28.94 17.42 -3.10
N PHE A 120 -28.02 17.65 -4.02
CA PHE A 120 -26.78 18.38 -3.78
C PHE A 120 -27.05 19.88 -3.87
N ILE A 121 -26.90 20.60 -2.77
CA ILE A 121 -27.23 22.03 -2.67
C ILE A 121 -26.04 22.87 -3.13
N ASN A 122 -24.89 22.69 -2.50
CA ASN A 122 -23.67 23.41 -2.84
C ASN A 122 -22.42 22.56 -2.57
N GLU A 123 -21.39 22.75 -3.40
CA GLU A 123 -20.09 22.14 -3.18
C GLU A 123 -19.40 22.83 -2.00
N ILE A 124 -18.92 22.02 -1.05
CA ILE A 124 -18.15 22.48 0.12
C ILE A 124 -16.65 22.37 -0.16
N GLY A 125 -16.23 21.37 -0.95
CA GLY A 125 -14.84 21.25 -1.38
C GLY A 125 -14.55 20.02 -2.23
N GLU A 126 -13.40 20.07 -2.91
CA GLU A 126 -12.86 19.01 -3.77
C GLU A 126 -11.40 18.72 -3.37
N GLY A 127 -11.04 17.43 -3.32
CA GLY A 127 -9.66 17.00 -3.06
C GLY A 127 -9.38 15.62 -3.64
N CYS A 128 -8.20 15.08 -3.32
CA CYS A 128 -7.76 13.77 -3.81
C CYS A 128 -8.66 12.60 -3.37
N PHE A 129 -9.55 12.84 -2.40
CA PHE A 129 -10.48 11.85 -1.84
C PHE A 129 -11.93 12.05 -2.33
N GLY A 130 -12.14 12.94 -3.30
CA GLY A 130 -13.46 13.23 -3.88
C GLY A 130 -14.01 14.59 -3.48
N LYS A 131 -15.33 14.74 -3.64
CA LYS A 131 -16.06 15.99 -3.47
C LYS A 131 -17.04 15.90 -2.30
N VAL A 132 -17.21 17.00 -1.59
CA VAL A 132 -18.13 17.13 -0.47
C VAL A 132 -19.20 18.15 -0.82
N TYR A 133 -20.47 17.79 -0.60
CA TYR A 133 -21.62 18.63 -0.86
C TYR A 133 -22.45 18.80 0.41
N LYS A 134 -23.12 19.95 0.51
CA LYS A 134 -24.24 20.15 1.42
C LYS A 134 -25.53 19.60 0.80
#